data_AF-A0A842MCB1-F1
#
_entry.id   AF-A0A842MCB1-F1
#
_cell.length_a   1.000
_cell.length_b   1.000
_cell.length_c   1.000
_cell.angle_alpha   90.00
_cell.angle_beta   90.00
_cell.angle_gamma   90.00
#
_symmetry.space_group_name_H-M   'P 1'
#
loop_
_entity.id
_entity.type
_entity.pdbx_description
1 polymer ?
#
loop_
_entity_poly.entity_id
_entity_poly.type
_entity_poly.pdbx_seq_one_letter_code
_entity_poly.pdbx_strand_id
1 'polypeptide(L)'
;MRTAVILITFLVATTMISAVLFTKDGLEREAEFSVESAPDLTLQYLKGGRVEPINTSYITLISEIPGVEKVLKRTWGYAGVGDYTFVVIGLDPEGLDYSRGVITDLEDGRFLTPADDGTGNIV
;
A
#
# COMPACT_ATOMS: atom_id res chain seq x y z
N MET A 1 19.28 -6.50 -50.77
CA MET A 1 19.66 -5.46 -49.77
C MET A 1 18.57 -4.44 -49.50
N ARG A 2 17.99 -3.75 -50.50
CA ARG A 2 16.98 -2.68 -50.27
C ARG A 2 15.80 -3.09 -49.38
N THR A 3 15.18 -4.24 -49.64
CA THR A 3 14.05 -4.75 -48.82
C THR A 3 14.46 -5.01 -47.37
N ALA A 4 15.65 -5.57 -47.14
CA ALA A 4 16.15 -5.84 -45.80
C ALA A 4 16.39 -4.54 -45.01
N VAL A 5 16.94 -3.50 -45.66
CA VAL A 5 17.14 -2.19 -45.02
C VAL A 5 15.80 -1.57 -44.62
N ILE A 6 14.81 -1.58 -45.52
CA ILE A 6 13.47 -1.05 -45.22
C ILE A 6 12.83 -1.81 -44.04
N LEU A 7 12.91 -3.14 -44.06
CA LEU A 7 12.35 -3.98 -42.99
C LEU A 7 13.02 -3.73 -41.64
N ILE A 8 14.36 -3.64 -41.61
CA ILE A 8 15.10 -3.40 -40.37
C ILE A 8 14.78 -2.02 -39.81
N THR A 9 14.76 -0.98 -40.65
CA THR A 9 14.41 0.37 -40.19
C THR A 9 12.99 0.42 -39.64
N PHE A 10 12.03 -0.24 -40.31
CA PHE A 10 10.65 -0.28 -39.85
C PHE A 10 10.51 -1.08 -38.54
N LEU A 11 11.19 -2.22 -38.43
CA LEU A 11 11.23 -3.03 -37.21
C LEU A 11 11.78 -2.23 -36.03
N VAL A 12 12.92 -1.56 -36.21
CA VAL A 12 13.53 -0.75 -35.14
C VAL A 12 12.60 0.39 -34.74
N ALA A 13 12.00 1.09 -35.71
CA ALA A 13 11.08 2.18 -35.43
C ALA A 13 9.83 1.71 -34.68
N THR A 14 9.19 0.61 -35.12
CA THR A 14 7.99 0.09 -34.46
C THR A 14 8.30 -0.49 -33.10
N THR A 15 9.37 -1.27 -32.94
CA THR A 15 9.79 -1.81 -31.64
C THR A 15 10.12 -0.69 -30.66
N MET A 16 10.82 0.36 -31.09
CA MET A 16 11.15 1.49 -30.22
C MET A 16 9.88 2.22 -29.75
N ILE A 17 8.94 2.50 -30.65
CA ILE A 17 7.66 3.13 -30.29
C ILE A 17 6.86 2.23 -29.34
N SER A 18 6.74 0.94 -29.66
CA SER A 18 6.03 -0.03 -28.82
C SER A 18 6.65 -0.16 -27.44
N ALA A 19 7.98 -0.19 -27.33
CA ALA A 19 8.68 -0.29 -26.04
C ALA A 19 8.42 0.94 -25.17
N VAL A 20 8.45 2.14 -25.76
CA VAL A 20 8.16 3.38 -25.04
C VAL A 20 6.72 3.42 -24.55
N LEU A 21 5.74 3.09 -25.42
CA LEU A 21 4.33 3.07 -25.04
C LEU A 21 4.06 2.03 -23.96
N PHE A 22 4.58 0.81 -24.11
CA PHE A 22 4.45 -0.24 -23.13
C PHE A 22 5.03 0.15 -21.77
N THR A 23 6.21 0.78 -21.76
CA THR A 23 6.86 1.21 -20.50
C THR A 23 6.08 2.34 -19.84
N LYS A 24 5.61 3.31 -20.62
CA LYS A 24 4.77 4.42 -20.13
C LYS A 24 3.51 3.87 -19.47
N ASP A 25 2.77 3.03 -20.18
CA ASP A 25 1.49 2.51 -19.68
C ASP A 25 1.68 1.61 -18.47
N GLY A 26 2.77 0.82 -18.44
CA GLY A 26 3.14 0.03 -17.26
C GLY A 26 3.45 0.91 -16.05
N LEU A 27 4.18 2.02 -16.24
CA LEU A 27 4.50 2.96 -15.16
C LEU A 27 3.28 3.73 -14.65
N GLU A 28 2.38 4.15 -15.55
CA GLU A 28 1.12 4.78 -15.17
C GLU A 28 0.25 3.82 -14.35
N ARG A 29 0.14 2.56 -14.80
CA ARG A 29 -0.60 1.52 -14.06
C ARG A 29 -0.03 1.28 -12.66
N GLU A 30 1.29 1.19 -12.54
CA GLU A 30 1.96 1.00 -11.26
C GLU A 30 1.77 2.20 -10.32
N ALA A 31 1.80 3.42 -10.88
CA ALA A 31 1.53 4.63 -10.12
C ALA A 31 0.08 4.68 -9.61
N GLU A 32 -0.89 4.30 -10.43
CA GLU A 32 -2.30 4.15 -10.02
C GLU A 32 -2.43 3.16 -8.87
N PHE A 33 -1.87 1.95 -9.02
CA PHE A 33 -1.91 0.93 -7.96
C PHE A 33 -1.21 1.37 -6.67
N SER A 34 -0.09 2.09 -6.79
CA SER A 34 0.63 2.63 -5.63
C SER A 34 -0.20 3.65 -4.86
N VAL A 35 -0.96 4.50 -5.57
CA VAL A 35 -1.86 5.48 -4.96
C VAL A 35 -3.06 4.78 -4.33
N GLU A 36 -3.68 3.81 -5.03
CA GLU A 36 -4.81 3.04 -4.50
C GLU A 36 -4.45 2.21 -3.26
N SER A 37 -3.19 1.75 -3.15
CA SER A 37 -2.70 0.97 -2.02
C SER A 37 -2.22 1.85 -0.86
N ALA A 38 -2.05 3.16 -1.06
CA ALA A 38 -1.60 4.07 -0.02
C ALA A 38 -2.78 4.57 0.83
N PRO A 39 -2.56 4.88 2.13
CA PRO A 39 -3.57 5.56 2.91
C PRO A 39 -3.78 7.00 2.40
N ASP A 40 -5.02 7.45 2.26
CA ASP A 40 -5.36 8.82 1.83
C ASP A 40 -4.73 9.89 2.73
N LEU A 41 -4.79 9.67 4.05
CA LEU A 41 -4.21 10.55 5.05
C LEU A 41 -3.69 9.72 6.23
N THR A 42 -2.46 10.02 6.68
CA THR A 42 -1.91 9.45 7.91
C THR A 42 -1.75 10.54 8.96
N LEU A 43 -2.37 10.33 10.13
CA LEU A 43 -2.22 11.21 11.28
C LEU A 43 -1.20 10.63 12.25
N GLN A 44 -0.24 11.46 12.69
CA GLN A 44 0.78 11.07 13.65
C GLN A 44 0.90 12.15 14.72
N TYR A 45 1.02 11.73 15.97
CA TYR A 45 1.23 12.64 17.09
C TYR A 45 2.74 12.81 17.34
N LEU A 46 3.20 14.06 17.33
CA LEU A 46 4.60 14.41 17.54
C LEU A 46 4.76 15.19 18.85
N LYS A 47 5.70 14.75 19.70
CA LYS A 47 6.08 15.45 20.92
C LYS A 47 7.60 15.54 21.01
N GLY A 48 8.13 16.77 21.08
CA GLY A 48 9.57 17.00 21.09
C GLY A 48 10.30 16.45 19.86
N GLY A 49 9.64 16.42 18.69
CA GLY A 49 10.19 15.89 17.44
C GLY A 49 10.17 14.36 17.32
N ARG A 50 9.56 13.64 18.27
CA ARG A 50 9.42 12.19 18.24
C ARG A 50 7.96 11.79 18.03
N VAL A 51 7.75 10.72 17.29
CA VAL A 51 6.43 10.09 17.15
C VAL A 51 6.08 9.44 18.48
N GLU A 52 4.91 9.77 19.00
CA GLU A 52 4.36 9.24 20.24
C GLU A 52 2.98 8.62 19.96
N PRO A 53 2.51 7.67 20.79
CA PRO A 53 1.16 7.13 20.68
C PRO A 53 0.10 8.23 20.76
N ILE A 54 -0.87 8.18 19.86
CA ILE A 54 -2.03 9.06 19.86
C ILE A 54 -3.16 8.43 20.70
N ASN A 55 -3.89 9.25 21.45
CA ASN A 55 -5.05 8.79 22.21
C ASN A 55 -6.18 8.36 21.24
N THR A 56 -6.75 7.18 21.45
CA THR A 56 -7.84 6.65 20.63
C THR A 56 -9.13 7.46 20.74
N SER A 57 -9.30 8.30 21.77
CA SER A 57 -10.45 9.21 21.87
C SER A 57 -10.55 10.22 20.72
N TYR A 58 -9.44 10.51 20.03
CA TYR A 58 -9.45 11.38 18.86
C TYR A 58 -10.16 10.77 17.65
N ILE A 59 -10.35 9.44 17.61
CA ILE A 59 -11.03 8.76 16.50
C ILE A 59 -12.44 9.33 16.32
N THR A 60 -13.22 9.43 17.40
CA THR A 60 -14.59 9.98 17.33
C THR A 60 -14.60 11.41 16.79
N LEU A 61 -13.67 12.24 17.25
CA LEU A 61 -13.56 13.64 16.83
C LEU A 61 -13.15 13.77 15.35
N ILE A 62 -12.27 12.90 14.86
CA ILE A 62 -11.84 12.89 13.45
C ILE A 62 -12.98 12.37 12.56
N SER A 63 -13.72 11.34 13.00
CA SER A 63 -14.85 10.78 12.25
C SER A 63 -16.01 11.77 12.06
N GLU A 64 -16.12 12.80 12.90
CA GLU A 64 -17.13 13.86 12.77
C GLU A 64 -16.77 14.94 11.73
N ILE A 65 -15.53 14.94 11.23
CA ILE A 65 -15.08 15.93 10.23
C ILE A 65 -15.78 15.65 8.89
N PRO A 66 -16.43 16.65 8.26
CA PRO A 66 -17.06 16.46 6.96
C PRO A 66 -16.08 15.95 5.90
N GLY A 67 -16.46 14.86 5.22
CA GLY A 67 -15.63 14.20 4.21
C GLY A 67 -14.78 13.05 4.73
N VAL A 68 -14.70 12.84 6.06
CA VAL A 68 -14.11 11.63 6.63
C VAL A 68 -15.15 10.51 6.58
N GLU A 69 -14.92 9.53 5.72
CA GLU A 69 -15.76 8.33 5.66
C GLU A 69 -15.38 7.31 6.74
N LYS A 70 -14.08 7.22 7.05
CA LYS A 70 -13.52 6.15 7.86
C LYS A 70 -12.23 6.56 8.53
N VAL A 71 -12.05 6.11 9.77
CA VAL A 71 -10.82 6.30 10.55
C VAL A 71 -10.35 4.93 11.01
N LEU A 72 -9.14 4.54 10.59
CA LEU A 72 -8.53 3.28 10.97
C LEU A 72 -7.39 3.53 11.95
N LYS A 73 -7.44 2.90 13.13
CA LYS A 73 -6.30 2.92 14.06
C LYS A 73 -5.21 2.01 13.50
N ARG A 74 -3.98 2.50 13.52
CA ARG A 74 -2.78 1.73 13.17
C ARG A 74 -1.65 2.03 14.15
N THR A 75 -0.78 1.05 14.33
CA THR A 75 0.51 1.24 15.00
C THR A 75 1.64 0.84 14.07
N TRP A 76 2.83 1.38 14.32
CA TRP A 76 4.03 1.06 13.57
C TRP A 76 5.14 0.72 14.56
N GLY A 77 5.83 -0.38 14.30
CA GLY A 77 6.94 -0.83 15.14
C GLY A 77 7.92 -1.70 14.36
N TYR A 78 8.87 -2.25 15.10
CA TYR A 78 9.87 -3.17 14.56
C TYR A 78 9.78 -4.49 15.31
N ALA A 79 9.85 -5.59 14.58
CA ALA A 79 9.97 -6.93 15.14
C ALA A 79 11.26 -7.58 14.66
N GLY A 80 12.07 -8.07 15.60
CA GLY A 80 13.22 -8.91 15.29
C GLY A 80 12.76 -10.36 15.11
N VAL A 81 13.03 -10.94 13.94
CA VAL A 81 12.75 -12.34 13.65
C VAL A 81 14.05 -12.97 13.13
N GLY A 82 14.69 -13.78 13.99
CA GLY A 82 16.04 -14.27 13.75
C GLY A 82 17.05 -13.13 13.69
N ASP A 83 17.86 -13.10 12.63
CA ASP A 83 18.86 -12.05 12.38
C ASP A 83 18.30 -10.83 11.64
N TYR A 84 17.00 -10.84 11.33
CA TYR A 84 16.35 -9.80 10.52
C TYR A 84 15.44 -8.92 11.37
N THR A 85 15.33 -7.65 10.97
CA THR A 85 14.38 -6.70 11.56
C THR A 85 13.34 -6.32 10.52
N PHE A 86 12.08 -6.54 10.86
CA PHE A 86 10.94 -6.23 10.01
C PHE A 86 10.22 -5.00 10.55
N VAL A 87 9.75 -4.16 9.63
CA VAL A 87 8.73 -3.16 9.94
C VAL A 87 7.41 -3.88 10.07
N VAL A 88 6.77 -3.74 11.22
CA VAL A 88 5.45 -4.32 11.48
C VAL A 88 4.45 -3.19 11.63
N ILE A 89 3.32 -3.34 10.93
CA ILE A 89 2.18 -2.44 11.05
C ILE A 89 1.09 -3.22 11.76
N GLY A 90 0.73 -2.78 12.96
CA GLY A 90 -0.43 -3.32 13.65
C GLY A 90 -1.68 -2.62 13.12
N LEU A 91 -2.64 -3.41 12.66
CA LEU A 91 -3.90 -2.92 12.11
C LEU A 91 -5.06 -3.37 13.00
N ASP A 92 -6.12 -2.57 13.01
CA ASP A 92 -7.38 -2.96 13.61
C ASP A 92 -8.21 -3.78 12.64
N PRO A 93 -8.50 -5.06 12.91
CA PRO A 93 -9.37 -5.85 12.04
C PRO A 93 -10.81 -5.31 12.01
N GLU A 94 -11.23 -4.57 13.04
CA GLU A 94 -12.54 -3.91 13.03
C GLU A 94 -12.55 -2.77 12.00
N GLY A 95 -13.28 -3.01 10.92
CA GLY A 95 -13.42 -2.04 9.85
C GLY A 95 -12.32 -2.11 8.80
N LEU A 96 -11.44 -3.10 8.73
CA LEU A 96 -10.65 -3.28 7.50
C LEU A 96 -11.55 -3.77 6.37
N ASP A 97 -11.45 -3.13 5.21
CA ASP A 97 -12.00 -3.67 3.98
C ASP A 97 -10.84 -4.22 3.15
N TYR A 98 -10.66 -5.53 3.17
CA TYR A 98 -9.58 -6.21 2.42
C TYR A 98 -9.82 -6.20 0.90
N SER A 99 -10.97 -5.69 0.42
CA SER A 99 -11.23 -5.53 -1.01
C SER A 99 -10.69 -4.23 -1.59
N ARG A 100 -10.31 -3.26 -0.73
CA ARG A 100 -9.75 -1.95 -1.13
C ARG A 100 -8.74 -1.43 -0.10
N GLY A 101 -7.51 -1.12 -0.56
CA GLY A 101 -6.52 -0.37 0.23
C GLY A 101 -5.20 -1.11 0.44
N VAL A 102 -4.58 -0.91 1.61
CA VAL A 102 -3.17 -1.23 1.91
C VAL A 102 -2.81 -2.73 1.83
N ILE A 103 -3.79 -3.63 2.00
CA ILE A 103 -3.56 -5.08 1.96
C ILE A 103 -4.73 -5.73 1.21
N THR A 104 -4.53 -6.03 -0.07
CA THR A 104 -5.52 -6.67 -0.94
C THR A 104 -5.19 -8.12 -1.27
N ASP A 105 -3.91 -8.49 -1.17
CA ASP A 105 -3.42 -9.81 -1.53
C ASP A 105 -2.79 -10.53 -0.35
N LEU A 106 -3.05 -11.83 -0.29
CA LEU A 106 -2.51 -12.74 0.71
C LEU A 106 -1.90 -13.93 -0.02
N GLU A 107 -0.62 -14.21 0.25
CA GLU A 107 0.08 -15.34 -0.38
C GLU A 107 -0.38 -16.70 0.20
N ASP A 108 -0.58 -16.77 1.53
CA ASP A 108 -1.04 -17.96 2.24
C ASP A 108 -1.77 -17.59 3.54
N GLY A 109 -2.60 -18.49 4.06
CA GLY A 109 -3.32 -18.32 5.33
C GLY A 109 -4.67 -17.59 5.20
N ARG A 110 -4.99 -16.74 6.19
CA ARG A 110 -6.19 -15.87 6.15
C ARG A 110 -5.94 -14.47 6.70
N PHE A 111 -6.76 -13.52 6.29
CA PHE A 111 -6.76 -12.18 6.89
C PHE A 111 -7.18 -12.19 8.36
N LEU A 112 -6.72 -11.16 9.09
CA LEU A 112 -7.07 -10.91 10.48
C LEU A 112 -8.57 -10.64 10.61
N THR A 113 -9.18 -11.25 11.61
CA THR A 113 -10.57 -11.05 11.99
C THR A 113 -10.64 -10.37 13.37
N PRO A 114 -11.77 -9.75 13.74
CA PRO A 114 -11.94 -9.19 15.07
C PRO A 114 -11.71 -10.20 16.21
N ALA A 115 -11.85 -11.50 15.95
CA ALA A 115 -11.56 -12.56 16.92
C ALA A 115 -10.06 -12.75 17.19
N ASP A 116 -9.17 -12.24 16.33
CA ASP A 116 -7.72 -12.38 16.47
C ASP A 116 -7.10 -11.24 17.30
N ASP A 117 -7.85 -10.18 17.60
CA ASP A 117 -7.34 -9.03 18.34
C ASP A 117 -6.81 -9.42 19.74
N GLY A 118 -5.60 -8.96 20.06
CA GLY A 118 -4.92 -9.26 21.33
C GLY A 118 -4.50 -10.72 21.55
N THR A 119 -4.76 -11.64 20.62
CA THR A 119 -4.43 -13.07 20.79
C THR A 119 -2.98 -13.42 20.45
N GLY A 120 -2.31 -12.60 19.62
CA GLY A 120 -0.94 -12.86 19.15
C GLY A 120 -0.84 -14.08 18.22
N ASN A 121 -1.96 -14.56 17.67
CA ASN A 121 -1.97 -15.68 16.74
C ASN A 121 -1.34 -15.30 15.40
N ILE A 122 -0.53 -16.20 14.86
CA ILE A 122 -0.08 -16.18 13.47
C ILE A 122 -1.17 -16.91 12.67
N VAL A 123 -1.80 -16.20 11.74
CA VAL A 123 -2.90 -16.68 10.87
C VAL A 123 -2.50 -16.68 9.41
#